data_AF-A0A8S9III7-F1
#
_entry.id   AF-A0A8S9III7-F1
#
_cell.length_a   1.000
_cell.length_b   1.000
_cell.length_c   1.000
_cell.angle_alpha   90.00
_cell.angle_beta   90.00
_cell.angle_gamma   90.00
#
_symmetry.space_group_name_H-M   'P 1'
#
loop_
_entity.id
_entity.type
_entity.pdbx_description
1 polymer ?
#
loop_
_entity_poly.entity_id
_entity_poly.type
_entity_poly.pdbx_seq_one_letter_code
_entity_poly.pdbx_strand_id
1 'polypeptide(L)'
;MEIVDENDPLFGVIPESHLGLDPLSGKPKIAKEVLERMRAYLAVPEGPEKIARMKRVRKSIKDLGNDPIGQKTMLMLEPAPTITTNLDKGKGFVFNFSQQKEVGYKPDKLMTSAIDAGNRVLQSGKLKSRIDSKAAERL
;
A
#
# COMPACT_ATOMS: atom_id res chain seq x y z
N MET A 1 13.46 -20.06 -7.82
CA MET A 1 14.60 -19.48 -8.55
C MET A 1 14.58 -20.13 -9.92
N GLU A 2 14.30 -19.39 -10.98
CA GLU A 2 14.31 -19.97 -12.33
C GLU A 2 15.78 -20.08 -12.74
N ILE A 3 16.36 -21.25 -12.48
CA ILE A 3 17.76 -21.56 -12.79
C ILE A 3 17.72 -22.22 -14.16
N VAL A 4 18.46 -21.65 -15.10
CA VAL A 4 18.67 -22.28 -16.40
C VAL A 4 19.61 -23.46 -16.17
N ASP A 5 19.16 -24.67 -16.50
CA ASP A 5 19.94 -25.90 -16.36
C ASP A 5 21.21 -25.83 -17.22
N GLU A 6 22.30 -26.47 -16.81
CA GLU A 6 23.54 -26.57 -17.60
C GLU A 6 23.29 -27.21 -18.98
N ASN A 7 22.23 -28.04 -19.10
CA ASN A 7 21.81 -28.67 -20.34
C ASN A 7 20.94 -27.78 -21.23
N ASP A 8 20.51 -26.60 -20.76
CA ASP A 8 19.67 -25.68 -21.53
C ASP A 8 20.52 -24.87 -22.52
N PRO A 9 20.16 -24.76 -23.81
CA PRO A 9 20.87 -23.93 -24.78
C PRO A 9 20.95 -22.44 -24.42
N LEU A 10 20.15 -21.97 -23.46
CA LEU A 10 20.21 -20.62 -22.92
C LEU A 10 21.26 -20.43 -21.83
N PHE A 11 21.85 -21.53 -21.32
CA PHE A 11 22.88 -21.48 -20.28
C PHE A 11 24.09 -20.67 -20.77
N GLY A 12 24.51 -19.68 -19.98
CA GLY A 12 25.58 -18.76 -20.36
C GLY A 12 25.26 -17.78 -21.50
N VAL A 13 24.07 -17.84 -22.11
CA VAL A 13 23.61 -16.84 -23.10
C VAL A 13 22.95 -15.66 -22.39
N ILE A 14 22.05 -15.97 -21.45
CA ILE A 14 21.32 -14.99 -20.66
C ILE A 14 22.12 -14.69 -19.38
N PRO A 15 22.43 -13.41 -19.08
CA PRO A 15 23.04 -13.04 -17.82
C PRO A 15 22.12 -13.35 -16.63
N GLU A 16 22.71 -13.83 -15.53
CA GLU A 16 21.98 -14.20 -14.30
C GLU A 16 21.16 -13.05 -13.71
N SER A 17 21.60 -11.81 -13.91
CA SER A 17 20.86 -10.61 -13.47
C SER A 17 19.48 -10.48 -14.11
N HIS A 18 19.28 -11.06 -15.30
CA HIS A 18 18.01 -11.06 -16.03
C HIS A 18 17.20 -12.35 -15.83
N LEU A 19 17.73 -13.30 -15.05
CA LEU A 19 17.03 -14.54 -14.69
C LEU A 19 16.35 -14.40 -13.32
N GLY A 20 15.29 -15.18 -13.15
CA GLY A 20 14.52 -15.22 -11.90
C GLY A 20 13.42 -14.17 -11.79
N LEU A 21 13.02 -13.90 -10.56
CA LEU A 21 11.90 -13.01 -10.25
C LEU A 21 12.39 -11.58 -10.06
N ASP A 22 11.59 -10.63 -10.53
CA ASP A 22 11.76 -9.23 -10.21
C ASP A 22 11.37 -9.00 -8.73
N PRO A 23 12.28 -8.45 -7.88
CA PRO A 23 12.00 -8.26 -6.45
C PRO A 23 10.81 -7.33 -6.18
N LEU A 24 10.47 -6.45 -7.12
CA LEU A 24 9.37 -5.50 -6.96
C LEU A 24 8.01 -6.11 -7.34
N SER A 25 7.93 -6.77 -8.49
CA SER A 25 6.65 -7.32 -8.98
C SER A 25 6.40 -8.77 -8.59
N GLY A 26 7.43 -9.52 -8.19
CA GLY A 26 7.37 -10.96 -7.97
C GLY A 26 7.16 -11.78 -9.25
N LYS A 27 7.14 -11.13 -10.42
CA LYS A 27 6.97 -11.77 -11.73
C LYS A 27 8.32 -12.22 -12.28
N PRO A 28 8.35 -13.26 -13.14
CA PRO A 28 9.58 -13.62 -13.83
C PRO A 28 10.03 -12.47 -14.74
N LYS A 29 11.33 -12.15 -14.69
CA LYS A 29 11.95 -11.07 -15.49
C LYS A 29 11.88 -11.33 -16.99
N ILE A 30 11.80 -12.60 -17.38
CA ILE A 30 11.57 -13.03 -18.76
C ILE A 30 10.40 -14.00 -18.72
N ALA A 31 9.37 -13.73 -19.51
CA ALA A 31 8.22 -14.60 -19.62
C ALA A 31 8.64 -15.97 -20.17
N LYS A 32 8.01 -17.03 -19.66
CA LYS A 32 8.28 -18.42 -20.06
C LYS A 32 8.17 -18.61 -21.58
N GLU A 33 7.20 -17.96 -22.22
CA GLU A 33 7.01 -17.98 -23.68
C GLU A 33 8.21 -17.40 -24.43
N VAL A 34 8.79 -16.31 -23.91
CA VAL A 34 9.96 -15.67 -24.52
C VAL A 34 11.18 -16.57 -24.40
N LEU A 35 11.39 -17.19 -23.23
CA LEU A 35 12.45 -18.19 -23.03
C LEU A 35 12.29 -19.36 -24.00
N GLU A 36 11.09 -19.90 -24.16
CA GLU A 36 10.81 -20.99 -25.10
C GLU A 36 11.09 -20.60 -26.55
N ARG A 37 10.72 -19.38 -26.97
CA ARG A 37 11.07 -18.85 -28.28
C ARG A 37 12.57 -18.68 -28.47
N MET A 38 13.29 -18.25 -27.44
CA MET A 38 14.76 -18.16 -27.49
C MET A 38 15.39 -19.55 -27.63
N ARG A 39 14.87 -20.57 -26.92
CA ARG A 39 15.31 -21.98 -27.07
C ARG A 39 15.08 -22.46 -28.50
N ALA A 40 13.89 -22.24 -29.07
CA ALA A 40 13.57 -22.60 -30.44
C ALA A 40 14.48 -21.88 -31.46
N TYR A 41 14.81 -20.61 -31.21
CA TYR A 41 15.72 -19.86 -32.08
C TYR A 41 17.17 -20.40 -32.05
N LEU A 42 17.60 -20.96 -30.92
CA LEU A 42 18.91 -21.58 -30.72
C LEU A 42 18.94 -23.08 -31.03
N ALA A 43 17.79 -23.70 -31.33
CA ALA A 43 17.66 -25.09 -31.75
C ALA A 43 18.16 -25.30 -33.19
N VAL A 44 19.46 -25.07 -33.38
CA VAL A 44 20.20 -25.14 -34.64
C VAL A 44 21.39 -26.08 -34.42
N PRO A 45 21.83 -26.82 -35.45
CA PRO A 45 23.03 -27.63 -35.36
C PRO A 45 24.25 -26.84 -34.85
N GLU A 46 25.13 -27.54 -34.12
CA GLU A 46 26.39 -26.95 -33.65
C GLU A 46 27.22 -26.45 -34.83
N GLY A 47 27.62 -25.18 -34.77
CA GLY A 47 28.32 -24.52 -35.86
C GLY A 47 28.45 -23.01 -35.70
N PRO A 48 29.11 -22.34 -36.66
CA PRO A 48 29.32 -20.89 -36.63
C PRO A 48 28.00 -20.11 -36.59
N GLU A 49 26.94 -20.67 -37.18
CA GLU A 49 25.61 -20.07 -37.15
C GLU A 49 25.03 -20.01 -35.73
N LYS A 50 25.11 -21.11 -34.97
CA LYS A 50 24.61 -21.15 -33.59
C LYS A 50 25.33 -20.13 -32.70
N ILE A 51 26.65 -20.03 -32.84
CA ILE A 51 27.47 -19.03 -32.13
C ILE A 51 27.02 -17.60 -32.47
N ALA A 52 26.78 -17.32 -33.75
CA ALA A 52 26.28 -16.01 -34.18
C ALA A 52 24.90 -15.70 -33.60
N ARG A 53 23.99 -16.68 -33.56
CA ARG A 53 22.66 -16.54 -32.94
C ARG A 53 22.74 -16.30 -31.44
N MET A 54 23.56 -17.04 -30.70
CA MET A 54 23.80 -16.82 -29.27
C MET A 54 24.33 -15.40 -29.00
N LYS A 55 25.28 -14.93 -29.81
CA LYS A 55 25.83 -13.57 -29.69
C LYS A 55 24.76 -12.51 -29.94
N ARG A 56 23.85 -12.74 -30.90
CA ARG A 56 22.70 -11.84 -31.14
C ARG A 56 21.75 -11.82 -29.95
N VAL A 57 21.34 -12.97 -29.43
CA VAL A 57 20.46 -13.06 -28.25
C VAL A 57 21.07 -12.34 -27.05
N ARG A 58 22.35 -12.62 -26.74
CA ARG A 58 23.08 -11.95 -25.67
C ARG A 58 23.11 -10.42 -25.86
N LYS A 59 23.37 -9.96 -27.08
CA LYS A 59 23.36 -8.53 -27.40
C LYS A 59 21.98 -7.92 -27.19
N SER A 60 20.93 -8.53 -27.72
CA SER A 60 19.55 -8.04 -27.56
C SER A 60 19.13 -7.92 -26.10
N ILE A 61 19.48 -8.89 -25.26
CA ILE A 61 19.18 -8.83 -23.81
C ILE A 61 19.97 -7.70 -23.15
N LYS A 62 21.26 -7.53 -23.50
CA LYS A 62 22.09 -6.45 -22.97
C LYS A 62 21.57 -5.07 -23.37
N ASP A 63 21.13 -4.92 -24.62
CA ASP A 63 20.57 -3.67 -25.13
C ASP A 63 19.27 -3.32 -24.39
N LEU A 64 18.44 -4.33 -24.09
CA LEU A 64 17.25 -4.16 -23.24
C LEU A 64 17.58 -3.88 -21.77
N GLY A 65 18.80 -4.15 -21.30
CA GLY A 65 19.26 -3.85 -19.94
C GLY A 65 19.07 -2.40 -19.52
N ASN A 66 19.22 -1.46 -20.47
CA ASN A 66 19.09 -0.02 -20.23
C ASN A 66 17.68 0.53 -20.46
N ASP A 67 16.75 -0.26 -21.02
CA ASP A 67 15.39 0.18 -21.35
C ASP A 67 14.33 -0.55 -20.49
N PRO A 68 13.78 0.10 -19.45
CA PRO A 68 12.78 -0.52 -18.59
C PRO A 68 11.45 -0.76 -19.30
N ILE A 69 11.11 0.02 -20.33
CA ILE A 69 9.88 -0.17 -21.12
C ILE A 69 10.07 -1.40 -22.02
N GLY A 70 11.21 -1.50 -22.69
CA GLY A 70 11.59 -2.66 -23.49
C GLY A 70 11.61 -3.96 -22.69
N GLN A 71 12.16 -3.96 -21.47
CA GLN A 71 12.13 -5.14 -20.60
C GLN A 71 10.70 -5.60 -20.31
N LYS A 72 9.83 -4.68 -19.88
CA LYS A 72 8.44 -5.01 -19.56
C LYS A 72 7.67 -5.51 -20.79
N THR A 73 7.80 -4.81 -21.90
CA THR A 73 7.03 -5.12 -23.11
C THR A 73 7.56 -6.32 -23.88
N MET A 74 8.88 -6.47 -24.02
CA MET A 74 9.49 -7.52 -24.86
C MET A 74 9.89 -8.77 -24.07
N LEU A 75 10.39 -8.63 -22.83
CA LEU A 75 10.82 -9.78 -22.03
C LEU A 75 9.67 -10.30 -21.16
N MET A 76 8.96 -9.42 -20.47
CA MET A 76 7.87 -9.80 -19.55
C MET A 76 6.50 -9.93 -20.24
N LEU A 77 6.39 -9.50 -21.51
CA LEU A 77 5.13 -9.47 -22.28
C LEU A 77 4.01 -8.68 -21.58
N GLU A 78 4.37 -7.66 -20.80
CA GLU A 78 3.43 -6.75 -20.16
C GLU A 78 2.97 -5.64 -21.13
N PRO A 79 1.74 -5.15 -20.98
CA PRO A 79 1.29 -3.99 -21.76
C PRO A 79 2.17 -2.78 -21.47
N ALA A 80 2.45 -1.99 -22.50
CA ALA A 80 3.24 -0.78 -22.36
C ALA A 80 2.59 0.19 -21.35
N PRO A 81 3.39 0.84 -20.49
CA PRO A 81 2.87 1.79 -19.53
C PRO A 81 2.17 2.94 -20.27
N THR A 82 0.91 3.19 -19.92
CA THR A 82 0.16 4.31 -20.49
C THR A 82 0.41 5.56 -19.67
N ILE A 83 1.12 6.54 -20.25
CA ILE A 83 1.33 7.84 -19.60
C ILE A 83 0.12 8.72 -19.92
N THR A 84 -0.69 9.02 -18.90
CA THR A 84 -1.83 9.93 -19.05
C THR A 84 -1.44 11.36 -18.72
N THR A 85 -1.73 12.30 -19.62
CA THR A 85 -1.52 13.75 -19.41
C THR A 85 -2.65 14.43 -18.64
N ASN A 86 -3.78 13.73 -18.46
CA ASN A 86 -4.94 14.26 -17.75
C ASN A 86 -4.78 14.02 -16.24
N LEU A 87 -4.27 15.04 -15.53
CA LEU A 87 -4.10 15.07 -14.07
C LEU A 87 -5.44 15.13 -13.31
N ASP A 88 -6.54 15.51 -13.98
CA ASP A 88 -7.85 15.71 -13.36
C ASP A 88 -8.69 14.44 -13.25
N LYS A 89 -8.17 13.28 -13.69
CA LYS A 89 -8.77 11.97 -13.38
C LYS A 89 -8.49 11.59 -11.92
N GLY A 90 -9.06 12.33 -10.96
CA GLY A 90 -8.99 11.94 -9.56
C GLY A 90 -8.58 13.02 -8.57
N LYS A 91 -9.11 14.25 -8.69
CA LYS A 91 -9.49 14.91 -7.45
C LYS A 91 -10.66 14.10 -6.88
N GLY A 92 -10.36 12.94 -6.29
CA GLY A 92 -11.34 12.19 -5.49
C GLY A 92 -11.98 13.14 -4.47
N PHE A 93 -13.06 12.72 -3.82
CA PHE A 93 -13.91 13.57 -2.97
C PHE A 93 -13.10 14.64 -2.19
N VAL A 94 -13.13 15.88 -2.67
CA VAL A 94 -12.36 16.99 -2.07
C VAL A 94 -13.17 17.48 -0.88
N PHE A 95 -12.79 17.04 0.32
CA PHE A 95 -13.41 17.53 1.55
C PHE A 95 -12.97 18.98 1.80
N ASN A 96 -13.91 19.92 1.64
CA ASN A 96 -13.72 21.32 2.03
C ASN A 96 -13.91 21.48 3.55
N PHE A 97 -12.80 21.64 4.27
CA PHE A 97 -12.81 21.93 5.71
C PHE A 97 -13.14 23.40 6.02
N SER A 98 -13.23 24.26 5.00
CA SER A 98 -13.62 25.67 5.14
C SER A 98 -15.06 25.87 5.62
N GLN A 99 -15.88 24.80 5.60
CA GLN A 99 -17.23 24.79 6.15
C GLN A 99 -17.32 24.02 7.48
N GLN A 100 -16.20 23.73 8.13
CA GLN A 100 -16.24 23.32 9.52
C GLN A 100 -16.83 24.50 10.30
N LYS A 101 -18.16 24.45 10.53
CA LYS A 101 -18.79 25.27 11.56
C LYS A 101 -17.92 25.01 12.77
N GLU A 102 -17.27 26.06 13.25
CA GLU A 102 -16.79 26.14 14.61
C GLU A 102 -17.95 25.59 15.44
N VAL A 103 -17.84 24.34 15.88
CA VAL A 103 -18.72 23.81 16.90
C VAL A 103 -18.23 24.58 18.09
N GLY A 104 -18.77 25.80 18.25
CA GLY A 104 -18.33 26.75 19.23
C GLY A 104 -18.21 25.96 20.51
N TYR A 105 -16.99 25.85 21.02
CA TYR A 105 -16.72 25.17 22.26
C TYR A 105 -17.59 25.87 23.30
N LYS A 106 -18.78 25.30 23.51
CA LYS A 106 -19.62 25.61 24.65
C LYS A 106 -19.03 24.70 25.69
N PRO A 107 -18.23 25.20 26.65
CA PRO A 107 -17.83 24.38 27.77
C PRO A 107 -19.13 23.93 28.45
N ASP A 108 -19.56 22.72 28.11
CA ASP A 108 -20.78 22.12 28.61
C ASP A 108 -20.59 21.96 30.11
N LYS A 109 -21.27 22.80 30.89
CA LYS A 109 -22.22 22.49 31.97
C LYS A 109 -21.82 21.47 33.06
N LEU A 110 -20.60 20.93 33.05
CA LEU A 110 -20.13 19.94 34.01
C LEU A 110 -20.06 20.54 35.41
N MET A 111 -19.44 21.72 35.55
CA MET A 111 -19.40 22.44 36.83
C MET A 111 -20.79 22.84 37.33
N THR A 112 -21.66 23.36 36.45
CA THR A 112 -23.03 23.75 36.83
C THR A 112 -23.83 22.54 37.33
N SER A 113 -23.72 21.39 36.64
CA SER A 113 -24.40 20.15 37.04
C SER A 113 -23.90 19.60 38.39
N ALA A 114 -22.60 19.69 38.67
CA ALA A 114 -22.03 19.27 39.95
C ALA A 114 -22.51 20.15 41.12
N ILE A 115 -22.60 21.46 40.91
CA ILE A 115 -23.10 22.41 41.91
C ILE A 115 -24.59 22.16 42.21
N ASP A 116 -25.42 21.97 41.17
CA ASP A 116 -26.85 21.67 41.35
C ASP A 116 -27.07 20.32 42.07
N ALA A 117 -26.29 19.30 41.73
CA ALA A 117 -26.34 18.01 42.41
C ALA A 117 -25.96 18.13 43.89
N GLY A 118 -24.89 18.86 44.21
CA GLY A 118 -24.47 19.11 45.59
C GLY A 118 -25.53 19.85 46.41
N ASN A 119 -26.13 20.91 45.84
CA ASN A 119 -27.17 21.67 46.52
C ASN A 119 -28.42 20.84 46.85
N ARG A 120 -28.82 19.91 45.96
CA ARG A 120 -29.94 18.99 46.22
C ARG A 120 -29.65 18.04 47.39
N VAL A 121 -28.42 17.53 47.48
CA VAL A 121 -28.00 16.64 48.58
C VAL A 121 -27.99 17.38 49.92
N LEU A 122 -27.46 18.60 49.96
CA LEU A 122 -27.41 19.40 51.19
C LEU A 122 -28.79 19.81 51.70
N GLN A 123 -29.72 20.14 50.80
CA GLN A 123 -31.11 20.49 51.17
C GLN A 123 -31.95 19.28 51.61
N SER A 124 -31.58 18.07 51.18
CA SER A 124 -32.24 16.82 51.62
C SER A 124 -31.88 16.40 53.06
N GLY A 125 -30.77 16.93 53.59
CA GLY A 125 -30.30 16.67 54.96
C GLY A 125 -30.90 17.61 56.00
N LYS A 126 -32.24 17.63 56.17
CA LYS A 126 -32.85 18.26 57.36
C LYS A 126 -32.64 17.37 58.59
N LEU A 127 -31.53 17.54 59.31
CA LEU A 127 -31.47 17.21 60.73
C LEU A 127 -32.24 18.30 61.50
N LYS A 128 -33.51 18.02 61.82
CA LYS A 128 -34.26 18.78 62.84
C LYS A 128 -33.66 18.45 64.21
N SER A 129 -32.72 19.24 64.71
CA SER A 129 -32.52 19.32 66.16
C SER A 129 -33.67 20.16 66.74
N ARG A 130 -34.72 19.45 67.15
CA ARG A 130 -35.90 20.00 67.81
C ARG A 130 -35.49 20.42 69.23
N ILE A 131 -35.19 21.70 69.43
CA ILE A 131 -35.10 22.29 70.77
C ILE A 131 -36.54 22.57 71.20
N ASP A 132 -37.15 21.61 71.91
CA ASP A 132 -38.46 21.84 72.54
C ASP A 132 -38.25 22.73 73.77
N SER A 133 -38.66 23.99 73.65
CA SER A 133 -38.80 24.92 74.76
C SER A 133 -40.27 25.01 75.19
N LYS A 134 -40.47 24.89 76.51
CA LYS A 134 -41.68 25.18 77.30
C LYS A 134 -42.91 24.27 77.14
N ALA A 135 -43.15 23.51 78.20
CA ALA A 135 -44.48 23.44 78.81
C ALA A 135 -44.31 23.53 80.34
N ALA A 136 -44.76 24.65 80.90
CA ALA A 136 -45.01 24.79 82.32
C ALA A 136 -46.34 24.11 82.69
N GLU A 137 -46.48 23.81 83.99
CA GLU A 137 -47.75 23.72 84.73
C GLU A 137 -48.64 22.47 84.52
N ARG A 138 -48.65 21.57 85.51
CA ARG A 138 -49.78 21.36 86.44
C ARG A 138 -49.63 20.09 87.29
N LEU A 139 -49.88 20.28 88.59
CA LEU A 139 -50.08 19.34 89.71
C LEU A 139 -48.82 18.66 90.28
#